data_AF-A0A5M9ZHI9-F1
#
_entry.id   AF-A0A5M9ZHI9-F1
#
_cell.length_a   1.000
_cell.length_b   1.000
_cell.length_c   1.000
_cell.angle_alpha   90.00
_cell.angle_beta   90.00
_cell.angle_gamma   90.00
#
_symmetry.space_group_name_H-M   'P 1'
#
loop_
_entity.id
_entity.type
_entity.pdbx_description
1 polymer ?
#
loop_
_entity_poly.entity_id
_entity_poly.type
_entity_poly.pdbx_seq_one_letter_code
_entity_poly.pdbx_strand_id
1 'polypeptide(L)' 'MTGRRLEGLYDPVTGDYGLAVYTVRMMRRLRNHVTTREEVLRMRRGDGRAWTEEEIAGILAANDDGPHGRRTAA' A
#
# COMPACT_ATOMS: atom_id res chain seq x y z
N MET A 1 -8.73 19.17 23.53
CA MET A 1 -9.35 17.83 23.42
C MET A 1 -8.23 16.81 23.48
N THR A 2 -8.36 15.87 24.41
CA THR A 2 -7.33 14.99 24.96
C THR A 2 -7.01 13.82 24.02
N GLY A 3 -5.73 13.61 23.72
CA GLY A 3 -5.18 12.58 22.83
C GLY A 3 -5.31 11.12 23.30
N ARG A 4 -6.40 10.76 24.00
CA ARG A 4 -6.70 9.38 24.46
C ARG A 4 -7.68 8.62 23.56
N ARG A 5 -7.85 9.04 22.30
CA ARG A 5 -8.84 8.45 21.37
C ARG A 5 -8.25 7.74 20.16
N LEU A 6 -6.95 7.45 20.15
CA LEU A 6 -6.28 6.76 19.04
C LEU A 6 -5.67 5.40 19.42
N GLU A 7 -5.62 5.06 20.72
CA GLU A 7 -5.18 3.74 21.17
C GLU A 7 -6.15 2.68 20.61
N GLY A 8 -5.67 1.91 19.63
CA GLY A 8 -6.43 0.86 18.93
C GLY A 8 -7.02 1.24 17.57
N LEU A 9 -6.98 2.51 17.15
CA LEU A 9 -7.48 2.95 15.83
C LEU A 9 -6.37 3.07 14.78
N TYR A 10 -5.14 3.28 15.23
CA TYR A 10 -3.96 3.39 14.39
C TYR A 10 -2.89 2.45 14.93
N ASP A 11 -2.68 1.36 14.22
CA ASP A 11 -1.47 0.56 14.38
C ASP A 11 -0.42 1.13 13.40
N PRO A 12 0.66 1.78 13.86
CA PRO A 12 1.71 2.27 12.96
C PRO A 12 2.38 1.13 12.17
N VAL A 13 2.34 -0.10 12.67
CA VAL A 13 2.92 -1.26 12.00
C VAL A 13 2.03 -1.69 10.83
N THR A 14 0.72 -1.82 11.06
CA THR A 14 -0.26 -2.34 10.09
C THR A 14 -0.93 -1.24 9.23
N GLY A 15 -1.02 -0.02 9.76
CA GLY A 15 -1.58 1.17 9.11
C GLY A 15 -0.74 1.66 7.93
N ASP A 16 0.58 1.50 8.00
CA ASP A 16 1.49 1.82 6.90
C ASP A 16 1.24 0.94 5.67
N TYR A 17 0.99 -0.37 5.88
CA TYR A 17 0.70 -1.30 4.79
C TYR A 17 -0.57 -0.87 4.04
N GLY A 18 -1.64 -0.55 4.77
CA GLY A 18 -2.88 -0.05 4.20
C GLY A 18 -2.68 1.27 3.43
N LEU A 19 -1.88 2.20 3.96
CA LEU A 19 -1.55 3.45 3.30
C LEU A 19 -0.74 3.23 2.01
N ALA A 20 0.21 2.30 2.02
CA ALA A 20 1.00 1.94 0.84
C ALA A 20 0.12 1.34 -0.27
N VAL A 21 -0.77 0.39 0.07
CA VAL A 21 -1.76 -0.18 -0.86
C VAL A 21 -2.64 0.92 -1.46
N TYR A 22 -3.17 1.82 -0.62
CA TYR A 22 -3.99 2.94 -1.08
C TYR A 22 -3.22 3.87 -2.02
N THR A 23 -1.96 4.18 -1.69
CA THR A 23 -1.10 5.04 -2.50
C THR A 23 -0.83 4.43 -3.87
N VAL A 24 -0.51 3.14 -3.93
CA VAL A 24 -0.31 2.43 -5.21
C VAL A 24 -1.58 2.46 -6.06
N ARG A 25 -2.74 2.14 -5.49
CA ARG A 25 -4.03 2.25 -6.20
C ARG A 25 -4.29 3.64 -6.73
N MET A 26 -3.98 4.67 -5.93
CA MET A 26 -4.18 6.07 -6.32
C MET A 26 -3.23 6.49 -7.44
N MET A 27 -1.95 6.10 -7.37
CA MET A 27 -0.94 6.37 -8.41
C MET A 27 -1.33 5.70 -9.73
N ARG A 28 -1.82 4.46 -9.67
CA ARG A 28 -2.38 3.77 -10.82
C ARG A 28 -3.58 4.51 -11.40
N ARG A 29 -4.56 4.87 -10.56
CA ARG A 29 -5.81 5.50 -11.01
C ARG A 29 -5.61 6.90 -11.59
N LEU A 30 -4.78 7.73 -10.95
CA LEU A 30 -4.66 9.14 -11.31
C LEU A 30 -3.57 9.41 -12.35
N ARG A 31 -2.55 8.55 -12.41
CA ARG A 31 -1.36 8.78 -13.25
C ARG A 31 -1.06 7.62 -14.21
N ASN A 32 -1.89 6.58 -14.21
CA ASN A 32 -1.62 5.31 -14.92
C ASN A 32 -0.26 4.68 -14.54
N HIS A 33 0.31 5.08 -13.40
CA HIS A 33 1.61 4.61 -12.92
C HIS A 33 1.53 3.14 -12.54
N VAL A 34 2.51 2.34 -12.96
CA VAL A 34 2.70 0.96 -12.52
C VAL A 34 3.80 0.95 -11.48
N THR A 35 3.44 0.71 -10.22
CA THR A 35 4.39 0.71 -9.11
C THR A 35 5.23 -0.55 -9.16
N THR A 36 6.56 -0.40 -9.18
CA THR A 36 7.49 -1.53 -9.21
C THR A 36 7.84 -2.01 -7.81
N ARG A 37 8.37 -3.24 -7.71
CA ARG A 37 8.86 -3.81 -6.46
C ARG A 37 9.94 -2.93 -5.81
N GLU A 38 10.84 -2.36 -6.62
CA GLU A 38 11.89 -1.46 -6.13
C GLU A 38 11.32 -0.17 -5.53
N GLU A 39 10.23 0.36 -6.09
CA GLU A 39 9.53 1.50 -5.51
C GLU A 39 8.90 1.14 -4.16
N VAL A 40 8.23 0.00 -4.06
CA VAL A 40 7.67 -0.51 -2.79
C VAL A 40 8.76 -0.65 -1.72
N LEU A 41 9.92 -1.22 -2.08
CA LEU A 41 11.08 -1.35 -1.20
C LEU A 41 11.71 0.01 -0.80
N ARG A 42 11.44 1.07 -1.55
CA ARG A 42 11.88 2.44 -1.22
C ARG A 42 10.88 3.19 -0.33
N MET A 43 9.58 2.86 -0.38
CA MET A 43 8.52 3.60 0.33
C MET A 43 8.70 3.68 1.86
N ARG A 44 9.34 2.69 2.50
CA ARG A 44 9.42 2.61 3.98
C ARG A 44 10.82 2.68 4.56
N ARG A 45 11.82 3.08 3.77
CA ARG A 45 13.20 3.24 4.29
C ARG A 45 13.33 4.30 5.39
N GLY A 46 12.31 5.12 5.63
CA GLY A 46 12.30 6.19 6.64
C GLY A 46 12.07 5.74 8.09
N ASP A 47 11.25 4.71 8.33
CA ASP A 47 10.65 4.46 9.66
C ASP A 47 11.12 3.16 10.35
N GLY A 48 12.22 2.57 9.87
CA GLY A 48 12.94 1.50 10.59
C GLY A 48 12.35 0.09 10.52
N ARG A 49 11.25 -0.13 9.79
CA ARG A 49 10.68 -1.46 9.50
C ARG A 49 10.80 -1.81 8.02
N ALA A 50 11.32 -3.01 7.72
CA ALA A 50 11.24 -3.58 6.38
C ALA A 50 9.85 -4.20 6.14
N TRP A 51 9.34 -4.10 4.92
CA TRP A 51 8.15 -4.83 4.50
C TRP A 51 8.41 -6.34 4.48
N THR A 52 7.43 -7.14 4.91
CA THR A 52 7.46 -8.58 4.66
C THR A 52 7.18 -8.88 3.19
N GLU A 53 7.51 -10.09 2.74
CA GLU A 53 7.18 -10.51 1.38
C GLU A 53 5.66 -10.53 1.13
N GLU A 54 4.84 -10.90 2.12
CA GLU A 54 3.38 -10.84 1.97
C GLU A 54 2.88 -9.40 1.80
N GLU A 55 3.45 -8.45 2.56
CA GLU A 55 3.11 -7.04 2.43
C GLU A 55 3.54 -6.48 1.06
N ILE A 56 4.73 -6.83 0.58
CA ILE A 56 5.21 -6.40 -0.74
C ILE A 56 4.28 -6.94 -1.83
N ALA A 57 3.91 -8.23 -1.75
CA ALA A 57 2.99 -8.85 -2.70
C ALA A 57 1.62 -8.15 -2.68
N GLY A 58 1.09 -7.85 -1.50
CA GLY A 58 -0.20 -7.16 -1.35
C GLY A 58 -0.18 -5.72 -1.86
N ILE A 59 0.92 -4.98 -1.65
CA ILE A 59 1.08 -3.63 -2.23
C ILE A 59 1.16 -3.70 -3.76
N LEU A 60 1.90 -4.66 -4.32
CA LEU A 60 2.03 -4.81 -5.77
C LEU A 60 0.74 -5.24 -6.46
N ALA A 61 -0.05 -6.12 -5.83
CA ALA A 61 -1.37 -6.51 -6.33
C ALA A 61 -2.33 -5.32 -6.49
N ALA A 62 -2.10 -4.25 -5.73
CA ALA A 62 -2.88 -3.02 -5.83
C ALA A 62 -2.68 -2.26 -7.15
N ASN A 63 -1.67 -2.60 -7.96
CA ASN A 63 -1.52 -2.10 -9.33
C ASN A 63 -2.56 -2.66 -10.30
N ASP A 64 -3.07 -3.86 -10.03
CA ASP A 64 -3.95 -4.62 -10.93
C ASP A 64 -5.44 -4.34 -10.66
N ASP A 65 -5.78 -3.91 -9.45
CA ASP A 65 -7.14 -3.70 -8.92
C ASP A 65 -7.80 -2.36 -9.34
N GLY A 66 -7.32 -1.70 -10.41
CA GLY A 66 -8.01 -0.53 -10.97
C GLY A 66 -9.41 -0.90 -11.52
N PRO A 67 -10.33 0.06 -11.73
CA PRO A 67 -11.69 -0.21 -12.25
C PRO A 67 -11.75 -0.87 -13.65
N HIS A 68 -10.59 -1.17 -14.25
CA HIS A 68 -10.44 -1.90 -15.51
C HIS A 68 -9.88 -3.34 -15.33
N GLY A 69 -9.62 -3.80 -14.11
CA GLY A 69 -9.10 -5.14 -13.79
C GLY A 69 -10.10 -6.30 -13.90
N ARG A 70 -11.22 -6.13 -14.62
CA ARG A 70 -12.03 -7.27 -15.06
C ARG A 70 -11.61 -7.68 -16.47
N ARG A 71 -10.79 -8.73 -16.52
CA ARG A 71 -10.41 -9.63 -17.64
C ARG A 71 -8.93 -9.90 -17.40
N THR A 72 -8.53 -11.03 -16.86
CA THR A 72 -8.59 -12.32 -17.55
C THR A 72 -8.55 -13.49 -16.56
N ALA A 73 -9.68 -14.18 -16.44
CA ALA A 73 -9.70 -15.61 -16.15
C ALA A 73 -10.70 -16.20 -17.16
N ALA A 74 -10.17 -16.68 -18.28
CA ALA A 74 -10.84 -17.52 -19.26
C ALA A 74 -9.84 -18.60 -19.66
#